data_AF-A0A941VMQ6-F1
#
_entry.id   AF-A0A941VMQ6-F1
#
_cell.length_a   1.000
_cell.length_b   1.000
_cell.length_c   1.000
_cell.angle_alpha   90.00
_cell.angle_beta   90.00
_cell.angle_gamma   90.00
#
_symmetry.space_group_name_H-M   'P 1'
#
loop_
_entity.id
_entity.type
_entity.pdbx_description
1 polymer ?
#
loop_
_entity_poly.entity_id
_entity_poly.type
_entity_poly.pdbx_seq_one_letter_code
_entity_poly.pdbx_strand_id
1 'polypeptide(L)' 'MNRLPALFVSHGAPTLALEPGPTRGFLAQLGSGFERPRSILSISAHWETATPAVSAAALPETIHDFYG' A
#
# COMPACT_ATOMS: atom_id res chain seq x y z
N MET A 1 -15.25 13.69 -16.36
CA MET A 1 -14.32 13.47 -15.23
C MET A 1 -13.76 12.07 -15.37
N ASN A 2 -12.45 11.93 -15.60
CA ASN A 2 -11.82 10.62 -15.66
C ASN A 2 -11.69 10.10 -14.22
N ARG A 3 -12.29 8.94 -13.90
CA ARG A 3 -12.17 8.35 -12.56
C ARG A 3 -10.86 7.58 -12.46
N LEU A 4 -10.08 7.84 -11.41
CA LEU A 4 -8.96 6.99 -11.05
C LEU A 4 -9.46 5.61 -10.59
N PRO A 5 -8.73 4.52 -10.86
CA PRO A 5 -9.15 3.18 -10.48
C PRO A 5 -8.98 2.93 -8.99
N ALA A 6 -9.79 2.01 -8.46
CA ALA A 6 -9.49 1.33 -7.21
C ALA A 6 -8.59 0.13 -7.52
N LEU A 7 -7.53 -0.06 -6.73
CA LEU A 7 -6.59 -1.15 -6.88
C LEU A 7 -6.70 -2.09 -5.67
N PHE A 8 -6.74 -3.39 -5.95
CA PHE A 8 -6.48 -4.42 -4.94
C PHE A 8 -5.06 -4.93 -5.14
N VAL A 9 -4.22 -4.79 -4.11
CA VAL A 9 -2.82 -5.24 -4.14
C VAL A 9 -2.64 -6.24 -3.01
N SER A 10 -2.35 -7.48 -3.34
CA SER A 10 -1.93 -8.47 -2.34
C SER A 10 -0.58 -8.05 -1.76
N HIS A 11 -0.49 -7.93 -0.43
CA HIS A 11 0.74 -7.49 0.22
C HIS A 11 1.79 -8.61 0.31
N GLY A 12 1.37 -9.88 0.36
CA GLY A 12 2.24 -11.05 0.50
C GLY A 12 3.28 -10.90 1.62
N ALA A 13 4.46 -11.51 1.43
CA ALA A 13 5.58 -11.33 2.35
C ALA A 13 6.17 -9.91 2.20
N PRO A 14 6.60 -9.26 3.30
CA PRO A 14 7.22 -7.92 3.24
C PRO A 14 8.40 -7.82 2.27
N THR A 15 9.11 -8.93 2.04
CA THR A 15 10.29 -8.98 1.17
C THR A 15 9.96 -8.92 -0.33
N LEU A 16 8.70 -9.11 -0.74
CA LEU A 16 8.30 -9.11 -2.16
C LEU A 16 8.63 -7.80 -2.90
N ALA A 17 8.64 -6.68 -2.18
CA ALA A 17 9.02 -5.38 -2.75
C ALA A 17 10.54 -5.23 -2.94
N LEU A 18 11.34 -6.03 -2.24
CA LEU A 18 12.80 -5.93 -2.17
C LEU A 18 13.47 -6.97 -3.06
N GLU A 19 12.94 -8.19 -3.06
CA GLU A 19 13.51 -9.33 -3.77
C GLU A 19 13.39 -9.15 -5.30
N PRO A 20 14.44 -9.49 -6.06
CA PRO A 20 14.38 -9.46 -7.51
C PRO A 20 13.35 -10.47 -8.01
N GLY A 21 12.48 -10.05 -8.93
CA GLY A 21 11.50 -10.93 -9.54
C GLY A 21 10.35 -10.20 -10.22
N PRO A 22 9.42 -10.95 -10.86
CA PRO A 22 8.28 -10.38 -11.57
C PRO A 22 7.41 -9.48 -10.70
N THR A 23 7.18 -9.86 -9.43
CA THR A 23 6.37 -9.08 -8.49
C THR A 23 6.97 -7.70 -8.23
N ARG A 24 8.27 -7.63 -7.92
CA ARG A 24 8.96 -6.35 -7.71
C ARG A 24 8.92 -5.48 -8.96
N GLY A 25 9.16 -6.08 -10.14
CA GLY A 25 9.08 -5.37 -11.42
C GLY A 25 7.69 -4.79 -11.70
N PHE A 26 6.64 -5.58 -11.45
CA PHE A 26 5.25 -5.14 -11.57
C PHE A 26 4.94 -3.98 -10.61
N LEU A 27 5.26 -4.12 -9.32
CA LEU A 27 4.98 -3.08 -8.32
C LEU A 27 5.70 -1.76 -8.63
N ALA A 28 6.94 -1.83 -9.13
CA ALA A 28 7.70 -0.65 -9.56
C ALA A 28 7.06 0.10 -10.75
N GLN A 29 6.35 -0.61 -11.62
CA GLN A 29 5.72 -0.04 -12.82
C GLN A 29 4.24 0.28 -12.65
N LEU A 30 3.58 -0.27 -11.61
CA LEU A 30 2.13 -0.18 -11.42
C LEU A 30 1.58 1.25 -11.52
N GLY A 31 2.27 2.22 -10.91
CA GLY A 31 1.83 3.62 -10.91
C GLY A 31 1.93 4.33 -12.26
N SER A 32 2.68 3.79 -13.22
CA SER A 32 2.94 4.45 -14.51
C SER A 32 1.72 4.48 -15.45
N GLY A 33 0.73 3.62 -15.21
CA GLY A 33 -0.50 3.54 -16.02
C GLY A 33 -1.60 4.53 -15.65
N PHE A 34 -1.39 5.39 -14.65
CA PHE A 34 -2.43 6.25 -14.09
C PHE A 34 -2.04 7.73 -14.11
N GLU A 35 -3.04 8.60 -14.25
CA GLU A 35 -2.86 10.02 -13.92
C GLU A 35 -2.47 10.15 -12.44
N ARG A 36 -1.57 11.09 -12.13
CA ARG A 36 -1.05 11.27 -10.78
C ARG A 36 -2.18 11.70 -9.82
N PRO A 37 -2.52 10.91 -8.80
CA PRO A 37 -3.53 11.31 -7.82
C PRO A 37 -3.06 12.50 -6.99
N ARG A 38 -3.99 13.38 -6.59
CA ARG A 38 -3.73 14.39 -5.54
C ARG A 38 -3.57 13.77 -4.16
N SER A 39 -4.18 12.60 -3.93
CA SER A 39 -4.21 11.87 -2.67
C SER A 39 -4.54 10.40 -2.89
N ILE A 40 -4.01 9.52 -2.04
CA ILE A 40 -4.31 8.08 -2.04
C ILE A 40 -4.98 7.74 -0.70
N LEU A 41 -6.09 7.00 -0.75
CA LEU A 41 -6.66 6.32 0.40
C LEU A 41 -6.15 4.87 0.39
N SER A 42 -5.40 4.49 1.42
CA SER A 42 -4.93 3.12 1.59
C SER A 42 -5.79 2.39 2.64
N ILE A 43 -6.18 1.16 2.32
CA ILE A 43 -6.91 0.27 3.23
C ILE A 43 -6.04 -0.98 3.40
N SER A 44 -5.65 -1.29 4.63
CA SER A 44 -4.74 -2.40 4.93
C SER A 44 -5.47 -3.51 5.66
N ALA A 45 -5.21 -4.76 5.28
CA ALA A 45 -5.67 -5.93 6.02
C ALA A 45 -5.11 -6.00 7.44
N HIS A 46 -3.96 -5.37 7.69
CA HIS A 46 -3.30 -5.32 8.99
C HIS A 46 -3.74 -4.13 9.86
N TRP A 47 -4.67 -3.28 9.38
CA TRP A 47 -5.19 -2.18 10.19
C TRP A 47 -6.56 -2.52 10.73
N GLU A 48 -6.57 -3.20 11.87
CA GLU A 48 -7.77 -3.59 12.58
C GLU A 48 -8.11 -2.58 13.68
N THR A 49 -9.38 -2.19 13.73
CA THR A 49 -9.92 -1.27 14.75
C THR A 49 -11.31 -1.72 15.14
N ALA A 50 -11.72 -1.47 16.38
CA ALA A 50 -13.04 -1.87 16.87
C ALA A 50 -14.20 -1.12 16.18
N THR A 51 -13.92 0.08 15.65
CA THR A 51 -14.84 0.93 14.90
C THR A 51 -14.10 1.54 13.72
N PRO A 52 -14.76 1.84 12.58
CA PRO A 52 -14.10 2.44 11.44
C PRO A 52 -13.28 3.68 11.82
N ALA A 53 -11.99 3.66 11.50
CA ALA A 53 -11.04 4.71 11.85
C ALA A 53 -10.31 5.22 10.61
N VAL A 54 -9.87 6.48 10.68
CA VAL A 54 -9.04 7.13 9.66
C VAL A 54 -7.87 7.79 10.38
N SER A 55 -6.69 7.68 9.78
CA SER A 55 -5.46 8.31 10.23
C SER A 55 -5.03 9.28 9.15
N ALA A 56 -4.71 10.50 9.58
CA ALA A 56 -4.11 11.54 8.76
C ALA A 56 -2.71 11.91 9.27
N ALA A 57 -2.08 11.02 10.06
CA ALA A 57 -0.74 11.23 10.58
C ALA A 57 0.24 11.41 9.43
N ALA A 58 0.96 12.54 9.40
CA ALA A 58 1.96 12.81 8.37
C ALA A 58 3.17 11.88 8.47
N LEU A 59 3.50 11.46 9.70
CA LEU A 59 4.57 10.52 10.04
C LEU A 59 4.01 9.53 11.08
N PRO A 60 3.34 8.44 10.65
CA PRO A 60 2.87 7.42 11.59
C PRO A 60 4.06 6.76 12.29
N GLU A 61 3.87 6.30 13.52
CA GLU A 61 4.88 5.48 14.20
C GLU A 61 5.06 4.15 13.46
N THR A 62 6.26 3.59 13.53
CA THR A 62 6.55 2.28 12.96
C THR A 62 6.41 1.19 14.02
N ILE A 63 5.57 0.21 13.73
CA ILE A 63 5.45 -1.02 14.52
C ILE A 63 6.37 -2.06 13.88
N HIS A 64 7.26 -2.65 14.68
CA HIS A 64 8.15 -3.73 14.25
C HIS A 64 7.64 -5.03 14.87
N ASP A 65 6.86 -5.79 14.11
CA ASP A 65 6.16 -7.02 14.54
C ASP A 65 6.93 -8.32 14.21
N PHE A 66 8.05 -8.21 13.49
CA PHE A 66 9.00 -9.31 13.28
C PHE A 66 10.15 -9.20 14.29
N TYR A 67 10.15 -10.11 15.27
CA TYR A 67 11.29 -10.34 16.15
C TYR A 67 11.97 -11.63 15.70
N GLY A 68 13.30 -11.60 15.54
CA GLY A 68 14.11 -12.78 15.24
C GLY A 68 14.15 -13.75 16.40
#